data_AF-A0A916JRF1-F1
#
_entry.id   AF-A0A916JRF1-F1
#
_cell.length_a   1.000
_cell.length_b   1.000
_cell.length_c   1.000
_cell.angle_alpha   90.00
_cell.angle_beta   90.00
_cell.angle_gamma   90.00
#
_symmetry.space_group_name_H-M   'P 1'
#
loop_
_entity.id
_entity.type
_entity.pdbx_description
1 polymer ?
#
loop_
_entity_poly.entity_id
_entity_poly.type
_entity_poly.pdbx_seq_one_letter_code
_entity_poly.pdbx_strand_id
1 'polypeptide(L)'
;MPTIPIDKRDEAYLSLDHLWLKFRAARLLQQEHFKPQLLYAHGLLVVKQGEGHMSLDLGLHRLSPDAVRFVAPGQTIGFSEEQGSKLEAYLFTFDLHWDEDLPQNRRMFPLQGEVAIKSDGTLHQLCESLCSCSRSEQALERYRGQMHFQELMSWIFHHTRQGGNQDSRAAMDRTRSYVESHYSESITIEQLARMAEISPKYYVSLFKKNIRQNSHRIFDRSPGQYGEAAYAAGRRTAKGCRIPDRVQ
;
A
#
# COMPACT_ATOMS: atom_id res chain seq x y z
N MET A 1 2.50 -13.07 -3.97
CA MET A 1 2.45 -11.69 -4.51
C MET A 1 3.79 -11.03 -4.22
N PRO A 2 4.54 -10.54 -5.20
CA PRO A 2 5.80 -9.85 -4.92
C PRO A 2 5.47 -8.48 -4.31
N THR A 3 5.67 -8.37 -3.00
CA THR A 3 5.66 -7.09 -2.28
C THR A 3 6.72 -6.19 -2.86
N ILE A 4 6.31 -5.10 -3.50
CA ILE A 4 7.21 -4.06 -4.02
C ILE A 4 8.06 -3.53 -2.84
N PRO A 5 9.40 -3.59 -2.92
CA PRO A 5 10.28 -3.06 -1.86
C PRO A 5 9.96 -1.59 -1.58
N ILE A 6 9.90 -1.21 -0.30
CA ILE A 6 9.42 0.10 0.17
C ILE A 6 10.28 1.28 -0.34
N ASP A 7 11.55 1.04 -0.67
CA ASP A 7 12.44 1.99 -1.38
C ASP A 7 11.84 2.42 -2.73
N LYS A 8 11.25 1.47 -3.46
CA LYS A 8 10.52 1.74 -4.70
C LYS A 8 9.15 2.37 -4.48
N ARG A 9 8.58 2.26 -3.28
CA ARG A 9 7.25 2.84 -2.97
C ARG A 9 7.38 4.36 -2.83
N ASP A 10 8.38 4.85 -2.10
CA ASP A 10 8.64 6.30 -2.01
C ASP A 10 9.02 6.87 -3.39
N GLU A 11 9.82 6.15 -4.19
CA GLU A 11 10.10 6.52 -5.59
C GLU A 11 8.84 6.52 -6.47
N ALA A 12 7.90 5.58 -6.27
CA ALA A 12 6.65 5.55 -7.00
C ALA A 12 5.72 6.73 -6.63
N TYR A 13 5.78 7.25 -5.40
CA TYR A 13 5.07 8.49 -5.05
C TYR A 13 5.72 9.74 -5.66
N LEU A 14 7.04 9.77 -5.85
CA LEU A 14 7.70 10.86 -6.59
C LEU A 14 7.29 10.90 -8.06
N SER A 15 6.86 9.76 -8.62
CA SER A 15 6.36 9.71 -10.00
C SER A 15 4.99 10.40 -10.17
N LEU A 16 4.26 10.67 -9.08
CA LEU A 16 2.95 11.31 -9.15
C LEU A 16 3.00 12.73 -9.73
N ASP A 17 4.13 13.43 -9.59
CA ASP A 17 4.33 14.77 -10.15
C ASP A 17 4.24 14.78 -11.70
N HIS A 18 4.43 13.63 -12.32
CA HIS A 18 4.41 13.42 -13.77
C HIS A 18 3.21 12.60 -14.24
N LEU A 19 2.29 12.27 -13.33
CA LEU A 19 1.15 11.40 -13.61
C LEU A 19 -0.13 12.21 -13.74
N TRP A 20 -0.78 12.08 -14.89
CA TRP A 20 -2.12 12.56 -15.12
C TRP A 20 -3.12 11.41 -15.19
N LEU A 21 -4.12 11.44 -14.32
CA LEU A 21 -5.18 10.45 -14.31
C LEU A 21 -6.39 10.95 -15.09
N LYS A 22 -6.76 10.30 -16.20
CA LYS A 22 -7.95 10.68 -16.97
C LYS A 22 -9.14 9.82 -16.59
N PHE A 23 -10.15 10.41 -15.94
CA PHE A 23 -11.40 9.72 -15.63
C PHE A 23 -12.19 9.43 -16.91
N ARG A 24 -12.72 8.21 -17.03
CA ARG A 24 -13.57 7.78 -18.15
C ARG A 24 -15.03 7.67 -17.75
N ALA A 25 -15.34 6.82 -16.76
CA ALA A 25 -16.72 6.54 -16.36
C ALA A 25 -16.82 6.00 -14.94
N ALA A 26 -17.98 6.21 -14.32
CA ALA A 26 -18.39 5.56 -13.08
C ALA A 26 -19.61 4.67 -13.34
N ARG A 27 -19.58 3.45 -12.80
CA ARG A 27 -20.69 2.50 -12.89
C ARG A 27 -20.95 1.91 -11.51
N LEU A 28 -22.22 1.76 -11.16
CA LEU A 28 -22.61 0.90 -10.04
C LEU A 28 -22.76 -0.51 -10.58
N LEU A 29 -22.02 -1.45 -9.99
CA LEU A 29 -22.11 -2.86 -10.29
C LEU A 29 -22.95 -3.54 -9.21
N GLN A 30 -23.89 -4.38 -9.64
CA GLN A 30 -24.68 -5.24 -8.78
C GLN A 30 -24.42 -6.67 -9.21
N GLN A 31 -24.27 -7.57 -8.25
CA GLN A 31 -24.02 -8.99 -8.53
C GLN A 31 -25.13 -9.62 -9.37
N GLU A 32 -26.39 -9.25 -9.10
CA GLU A 32 -27.53 -9.75 -9.86
C GLU A 32 -27.39 -9.34 -11.34
N HIS A 33 -27.32 -10.34 -12.22
CA HIS A 33 -27.23 -10.19 -13.69
C HIS A 33 -25.90 -9.64 -14.24
N PHE A 34 -24.83 -9.60 -13.46
CA PHE A 34 -23.54 -9.15 -13.97
C PHE A 34 -22.89 -10.21 -14.87
N LYS A 35 -22.73 -9.88 -16.15
CA LYS A 35 -21.95 -10.70 -17.07
C LYS A 35 -20.46 -10.35 -16.95
N PRO A 36 -19.56 -11.34 -16.87
CA PRO A 36 -18.13 -11.08 -16.91
C PRO A 36 -17.76 -10.19 -18.10
N GLN A 37 -16.96 -9.15 -17.84
CA GLN A 37 -16.60 -8.15 -18.85
C GLN A 37 -15.10 -7.82 -18.79
N LEU A 38 -14.49 -7.74 -19.97
CA LEU A 38 -13.11 -7.30 -20.15
C LEU A 38 -13.01 -5.79 -19.95
N LEU A 39 -12.06 -5.34 -19.11
CA LEU A 39 -11.74 -3.93 -18.96
C LEU A 39 -10.63 -3.52 -19.92
N TYR A 40 -10.89 -2.51 -20.76
CA TYR A 40 -9.88 -1.95 -21.68
C TYR A 40 -9.09 -0.77 -21.10
N ALA A 41 -9.44 -0.33 -19.90
CA ALA A 41 -8.81 0.76 -19.17
C ALA A 41 -8.54 0.32 -17.72
N HIS A 42 -7.82 1.13 -16.96
CA HIS A 42 -7.62 0.84 -15.54
C HIS A 42 -8.96 0.94 -14.82
N GLY A 43 -9.18 0.04 -13.87
CA GLY A 43 -10.37 -0.02 -13.03
C GLY A 43 -10.02 0.24 -11.57
N LEU A 44 -10.91 0.93 -10.87
CA LEU A 44 -10.92 1.05 -9.42
C LEU A 44 -12.27 0.55 -8.91
N LEU A 45 -12.22 -0.49 -8.08
CA LEU A 45 -13.37 -1.09 -7.43
C LEU A 45 -13.43 -0.66 -5.96
N VAL A 46 -14.60 -0.21 -5.54
CA VAL A 46 -14.90 0.20 -4.16
C VAL A 46 -16.21 -0.45 -3.74
N VAL A 47 -16.22 -1.17 -2.63
CA VAL A 47 -17.45 -1.78 -2.10
C VAL A 47 -18.38 -0.67 -1.60
N LYS A 48 -19.62 -0.68 -2.07
CA LYS A 48 -20.69 0.20 -1.58
C LYS A 48 -21.47 -0.47 -0.46
N GLN A 49 -21.83 -1.74 -0.66
CA GLN A 49 -22.65 -2.49 0.27
C GLN A 49 -22.42 -3.99 0.11
N GLY A 50 -22.47 -4.71 1.23
CA GLY A 50 -22.32 -6.16 1.27
C GLY A 50 -20.87 -6.60 1.27
N GLU A 51 -20.68 -7.90 1.31
CA GLU A 51 -19.39 -8.57 1.16
C GLU A 51 -19.57 -9.72 0.18
N GLY A 52 -18.51 -10.09 -0.52
CA GLY A 52 -18.57 -11.23 -1.42
C GLY A 52 -17.29 -11.39 -2.22
N HIS A 53 -17.39 -12.21 -3.26
CA HIS A 53 -16.25 -12.57 -4.10
C HIS A 53 -16.46 -12.09 -5.54
N MET A 54 -15.40 -11.53 -6.10
CA MET A 54 -15.30 -11.14 -7.51
C MET A 54 -14.25 -12.00 -8.19
N SER A 55 -14.58 -12.57 -9.34
CA SER A 55 -13.59 -13.15 -10.25
C SER A 55 -12.84 -12.04 -10.97
N LEU A 56 -11.52 -12.05 -10.90
CA LEU A 56 -10.64 -11.27 -11.74
C LEU A 56 -9.81 -12.25 -12.58
N ASP A 57 -10.00 -12.22 -13.89
CA ASP A 57 -9.51 -13.23 -14.82
C ASP A 57 -9.98 -14.64 -14.41
N LEU A 58 -9.07 -15.47 -13.88
CA LEU A 58 -9.35 -16.81 -13.38
C LEU A 58 -9.28 -16.90 -11.84
N GLY A 59 -8.93 -15.81 -11.17
CA GLY A 59 -8.74 -15.76 -9.72
C GLY A 59 -10.00 -15.28 -9.00
N LEU A 60 -10.37 -15.96 -7.92
CA LEU A 60 -11.42 -15.49 -7.02
C LEU A 60 -10.82 -14.56 -5.95
N HIS A 61 -11.37 -13.36 -5.82
CA HIS A 61 -10.90 -12.34 -4.90
C HIS A 61 -12.04 -11.84 -4.02
N ARG A 62 -11.81 -11.79 -2.71
CA ARG A 62 -12.77 -11.18 -1.78
C ARG A 62 -12.78 -9.67 -2.00
N LEU A 63 -13.98 -9.08 -2.01
CA LEU A 63 -14.19 -7.64 -1.93
C LEU A 63 -14.64 -7.30 -0.51
N SER A 64 -13.93 -6.37 0.11
CA SER A 64 -14.16 -5.91 1.49
C SER A 64 -14.41 -4.40 1.49
N PRO A 65 -15.28 -3.87 2.36
CA PRO A 65 -15.40 -2.44 2.60
C PRO A 65 -14.08 -1.76 3.00
N ASP A 66 -13.18 -2.49 3.68
CA ASP A 66 -11.89 -1.97 4.18
C ASP A 66 -10.75 -2.06 3.14
N ALA A 67 -11.09 -2.20 1.87
CA ALA A 67 -10.11 -2.20 0.79
C ALA A 67 -10.69 -1.62 -0.49
N VAL A 68 -9.81 -1.04 -1.30
CA VAL A 68 -10.09 -0.76 -2.71
C VAL A 68 -9.26 -1.67 -3.58
N ARG A 69 -9.77 -1.97 -4.77
CA ARG A 69 -9.07 -2.85 -5.70
C ARG A 69 -8.83 -2.17 -7.04
N PHE A 70 -7.56 -2.10 -7.41
CA PHE A 70 -7.10 -1.64 -8.71
C PHE A 70 -7.02 -2.82 -9.68
N VAL A 71 -7.57 -2.61 -10.86
CA VAL A 71 -7.64 -3.57 -11.95
C VAL A 71 -6.88 -3.00 -13.15
N ALA A 72 -5.97 -3.78 -13.72
CA ALA A 72 -5.22 -3.38 -14.90
C ALA A 72 -6.06 -3.54 -16.17
N PRO A 73 -5.77 -2.76 -17.23
CA PRO A 73 -6.33 -3.02 -18.55
C PRO A 73 -6.02 -4.45 -19.03
N GLY A 74 -6.95 -5.06 -19.74
CA GLY A 74 -6.86 -6.43 -20.23
C GLY A 74 -7.35 -7.49 -19.25
N GLN A 75 -7.77 -7.10 -18.04
CA GLN A 75 -8.33 -8.03 -17.07
C GLN A 75 -9.86 -8.14 -17.18
N THR A 76 -10.38 -9.33 -16.95
CA THR A 76 -11.82 -9.62 -16.96
C THR A 76 -12.36 -9.59 -15.53
N ILE A 77 -13.39 -8.79 -15.28
CA ILE A 77 -14.09 -8.79 -13.98
C ILE A 77 -15.40 -9.57 -14.09
N GLY A 78 -15.80 -10.26 -13.04
CA GLY A 78 -17.05 -11.02 -12.92
C GLY A 78 -17.44 -11.19 -11.45
N PHE A 79 -18.73 -11.31 -11.12
CA PHE A 79 -19.13 -11.65 -9.75
C PHE A 79 -19.23 -13.17 -9.59
N SER A 80 -18.93 -13.65 -8.38
CA SER A 80 -19.21 -15.04 -8.00
C SER A 80 -20.72 -15.28 -7.89
N GLU A 81 -21.19 -16.45 -8.31
CA GLU A 81 -22.59 -16.88 -8.17
C GLU A 81 -22.90 -17.36 -6.73
N GLU A 82 -22.57 -16.56 -5.73
CA GLU A 82 -22.90 -16.87 -4.33
C GLU A 82 -24.36 -16.50 -4.06
N GLN A 83 -25.23 -17.49 -3.85
CA GLN A 83 -26.67 -17.30 -3.64
C GLN A 83 -26.93 -16.40 -2.41
N GLY A 84 -27.69 -15.32 -2.62
CA GLY A 84 -28.11 -14.41 -1.55
C GLY A 84 -27.15 -13.26 -1.23
N SER A 85 -26.00 -13.17 -1.91
CA SER A 85 -25.10 -12.03 -1.76
C SER A 85 -25.68 -10.80 -2.47
N LYS A 86 -25.84 -9.71 -1.71
CA LYS A 86 -26.27 -8.37 -2.18
C LYS A 86 -25.07 -7.44 -2.33
N LEU A 87 -24.01 -7.92 -2.98
CA LEU A 87 -22.81 -7.15 -3.18
C LEU A 87 -23.05 -6.04 -4.23
N GLU A 88 -22.91 -4.80 -3.80
CA GLU A 88 -22.85 -3.62 -4.65
C GLU A 88 -21.44 -3.01 -4.60
N ALA A 89 -20.88 -2.72 -5.77
CA ALA A 89 -19.56 -2.10 -5.87
C ALA A 89 -19.57 -0.99 -6.92
N TYR A 90 -18.90 0.12 -6.62
CA TYR A 90 -18.57 1.11 -7.63
C TYR A 90 -17.41 0.61 -8.48
N LEU A 91 -17.51 0.81 -9.78
CA LEU A 91 -16.42 0.66 -10.74
C LEU A 91 -16.14 2.02 -11.39
N PHE A 92 -14.95 2.55 -11.14
CA PHE A 92 -14.43 3.73 -11.83
C PHE A 92 -13.40 3.29 -12.86
N THR A 93 -13.55 3.71 -14.11
CA THR A 93 -12.55 3.46 -15.16
C THR A 93 -11.77 4.72 -15.50
N PHE A 94 -10.47 4.56 -15.77
CA PHE A 94 -9.57 5.69 -16.00
C PHE A 94 -8.33 5.30 -16.81
N ASP A 95 -7.63 6.30 -17.34
CA ASP A 95 -6.33 6.16 -18.00
C ASP A 95 -5.21 6.77 -17.17
N LEU A 96 -4.02 6.21 -17.35
CA LEU A 96 -2.76 6.76 -16.86
C LEU A 96 -2.08 7.47 -18.04
N HIS A 97 -1.86 8.77 -17.91
CA HIS A 97 -1.01 9.54 -18.82
C HIS A 97 0.22 10.00 -18.05
N TRP A 98 1.38 9.87 -18.67
CA TRP A 98 2.64 10.30 -18.09
C TRP A 98 3.22 11.41 -18.94
N ASP A 99 3.94 12.34 -18.31
CA ASP A 99 4.74 13.31 -19.04
C ASP A 99 5.67 12.59 -20.02
N GLU A 100 5.79 13.15 -21.23
CA GLU A 100 6.59 12.55 -22.30
C GLU A 100 8.06 12.42 -21.90
N ASP A 101 8.56 13.41 -21.15
CA ASP A 101 9.94 13.50 -20.67
C ASP A 101 10.28 12.46 -19.58
N LEU A 102 9.28 11.81 -18.98
CA LEU A 102 9.52 10.79 -17.97
C LEU A 102 9.90 9.46 -18.63
N PRO A 103 11.11 8.92 -18.39
CA PRO A 103 11.54 7.64 -18.94
C PRO A 103 10.59 6.49 -18.57
N GLN A 104 10.34 5.58 -19.51
CA GLN A 104 9.35 4.50 -19.33
C GLN A 104 9.62 3.61 -18.11
N ASN A 105 10.88 3.38 -17.76
CA ASN A 105 11.28 2.61 -16.57
C ASN A 105 10.99 3.33 -15.24
N ARG A 106 10.66 4.63 -15.27
CA ARG A 106 10.25 5.43 -14.11
C ARG A 106 8.74 5.65 -14.03
N ARG A 107 7.98 5.24 -15.05
CA ARG A 107 6.51 5.31 -15.06
C ARG A 107 5.95 4.19 -14.18
N MET A 108 5.81 4.48 -12.89
CA MET A 108 5.37 3.51 -11.89
C MET A 108 4.11 3.98 -11.18
N PHE A 109 2.97 3.40 -11.50
CA PHE A 109 1.75 3.66 -10.73
C PHE A 109 1.86 2.98 -9.34
N PRO A 110 1.79 3.74 -8.23
CA PRO A 110 2.12 3.21 -6.90
C PRO A 110 1.04 2.28 -6.30
N LEU A 111 -0.16 2.23 -6.90
CA LEU A 111 -1.29 1.45 -6.41
C LEU A 111 -1.65 0.33 -7.38
N GLN A 112 -1.63 -0.92 -6.93
CA GLN A 112 -1.95 -2.08 -7.75
C GLN A 112 -2.63 -3.15 -6.91
N GLY A 113 -3.54 -3.90 -7.52
CA GLY A 113 -4.26 -4.97 -6.84
C GLY A 113 -5.09 -4.46 -5.67
N GLU A 114 -5.13 -5.22 -4.58
CA GLU A 114 -5.86 -4.84 -3.37
C GLU A 114 -5.03 -3.91 -2.49
N VAL A 115 -5.68 -2.83 -2.07
CA VAL A 115 -5.07 -1.79 -1.26
C VAL A 115 -5.97 -1.56 -0.06
N ALA A 116 -5.45 -1.91 1.12
CA ALA A 116 -6.14 -1.70 2.39
C ALA A 116 -6.34 -0.20 2.65
N ILE A 117 -7.57 0.17 3.00
CA ILE A 117 -7.95 1.53 3.35
C ILE A 117 -8.98 1.46 4.47
N LYS A 118 -8.98 2.45 5.37
CA LYS A 118 -10.06 2.56 6.34
C LYS A 118 -11.22 3.27 5.67
N SER A 119 -12.29 2.54 5.35
CA SER A 119 -13.48 3.14 4.78
C SER A 119 -14.12 4.11 5.77
N ASP A 120 -14.50 5.28 5.28
CA ASP A 120 -15.20 6.30 6.05
C ASP A 120 -16.33 6.93 5.22
N GLY A 121 -17.05 7.87 5.83
CA GLY A 121 -18.12 8.58 5.16
C GLY A 121 -17.64 9.42 3.97
N THR A 122 -16.40 9.91 4.00
CA THR A 122 -15.81 10.72 2.94
C THR A 122 -15.59 9.91 1.67
N LEU A 123 -15.05 8.69 1.79
CA LEU A 123 -14.90 7.79 0.63
C LEU A 123 -16.24 7.53 -0.07
N HIS A 124 -17.29 7.23 0.70
CA HIS A 124 -18.62 6.96 0.15
C HIS A 124 -19.21 8.20 -0.54
N GLN A 125 -19.06 9.39 0.06
CA GLN A 125 -19.53 10.64 -0.53
C GLN A 125 -18.84 10.97 -1.86
N LEU A 126 -17.53 10.72 -1.96
CA LEU A 126 -16.77 10.89 -3.20
C LEU A 126 -17.25 9.93 -4.28
N CYS A 127 -17.50 8.66 -3.92
CA CYS A 127 -18.01 7.65 -4.84
C CYS A 127 -19.40 8.00 -5.38
N GLU A 128 -20.32 8.41 -4.51
CA GLU A 128 -21.68 8.83 -4.91
C GLU A 128 -21.65 10.06 -5.81
N SER A 129 -20.84 11.07 -5.47
CA SER A 129 -20.68 12.29 -6.27
C SER A 129 -20.17 11.97 -7.67
N LEU A 130 -19.16 11.10 -7.79
CA LEU A 130 -18.65 10.61 -9.07
C LEU A 130 -19.71 9.90 -9.92
N CYS A 131 -20.47 9.01 -9.29
CA CYS A 131 -21.56 8.30 -9.93
C CYS A 131 -22.66 9.25 -10.43
N SER A 132 -23.02 10.25 -9.63
CA SER A 132 -23.99 11.28 -10.00
C SER A 132 -23.51 12.10 -11.21
N CYS A 133 -22.28 12.64 -11.14
CA CYS A 133 -21.69 13.41 -12.23
C CYS A 133 -21.59 12.61 -13.53
N SER A 134 -21.16 11.34 -13.46
CA SER A 134 -20.98 10.49 -14.65
C SER A 134 -22.28 10.17 -15.39
N ARG A 135 -23.44 10.21 -14.71
CA ARG A 135 -24.76 9.95 -15.30
C ARG A 135 -25.48 11.22 -15.76
N SER A 136 -24.92 12.39 -15.50
CA SER A 136 -25.56 13.66 -15.86
C SER A 136 -25.63 13.83 -17.37
N GLU A 137 -26.77 14.34 -17.86
CA GLU A 137 -26.96 14.74 -19.25
C GLU A 137 -26.15 15.99 -19.62
N GLN A 138 -25.78 16.79 -18.62
CA GLN A 138 -25.03 18.02 -18.81
C GLN A 138 -23.53 17.76 -18.92
N ALA A 139 -22.92 18.21 -20.01
CA ALA A 139 -21.48 18.02 -20.24
C ALA A 139 -20.60 18.65 -19.15
N LEU A 140 -21.02 19.80 -18.59
CA LEU A 140 -20.30 20.46 -17.50
C LEU A 140 -20.28 19.62 -16.22
N GLU A 141 -21.39 18.97 -15.87
CA GLU A 141 -21.45 18.08 -14.71
C GLU A 141 -20.60 16.82 -14.94
N ARG A 142 -20.63 16.25 -16.15
CA ARG A 142 -19.72 15.14 -16.49
C ARG A 142 -18.25 15.56 -16.40
N TYR A 143 -17.93 16.79 -16.81
CA TYR A 143 -16.60 17.37 -16.65
C TYR A 143 -16.21 17.51 -15.17
N ARG A 144 -17.12 17.93 -14.29
CA ARG A 144 -16.88 17.94 -12.83
C ARG A 144 -16.56 16.57 -12.26
N GLY A 145 -17.06 15.49 -12.86
CA GLY A 145 -16.66 14.12 -12.51
C GLY A 145 -15.14 13.90 -12.54
N GLN A 146 -14.42 14.55 -13.45
CA GLN A 146 -12.95 14.51 -13.49
C GLN A 146 -12.32 15.08 -12.20
N MET A 147 -12.86 16.18 -11.67
CA MET A 147 -12.38 16.81 -10.45
C MET A 147 -12.60 15.89 -9.24
N HIS A 148 -13.81 15.36 -9.07
CA HIS A 148 -14.10 14.41 -7.99
C HIS A 148 -13.25 13.14 -8.08
N PHE A 149 -12.87 12.71 -9.28
CA PHE A 149 -11.99 11.57 -9.45
C PHE A 149 -10.57 11.87 -8.94
N GLN A 150 -10.03 13.07 -9.23
CA GLN A 150 -8.74 13.48 -8.66
C GLN A 150 -8.78 13.55 -7.14
N GLU A 151 -9.88 14.05 -6.59
CA GLU A 151 -10.09 14.13 -5.14
C GLU A 151 -10.14 12.73 -4.49
N LEU A 152 -10.88 11.79 -5.09
CA LEU A 152 -10.89 10.38 -4.67
C LEU A 152 -9.49 9.76 -4.70
N MET A 153 -8.76 9.94 -5.79
CA MET A 153 -7.41 9.39 -5.93
C MET A 153 -6.44 10.00 -4.91
N SER A 154 -6.52 11.32 -4.68
CA SER A 154 -5.75 12.02 -3.64
C SER A 154 -6.06 11.45 -2.25
N TRP A 155 -7.33 11.25 -1.93
CA TRP A 155 -7.76 10.65 -0.67
C TRP A 155 -7.16 9.24 -0.51
N ILE A 156 -7.20 8.40 -1.54
CA ILE A 156 -6.62 7.05 -1.51
C ILE A 156 -5.09 7.12 -1.31
N PHE A 157 -4.38 7.95 -2.08
CA PHE A 157 -2.92 8.10 -1.93
C PHE A 157 -2.52 8.53 -0.51
N HIS A 158 -3.27 9.45 0.08
CA HIS A 158 -3.03 9.93 1.43
C HIS A 158 -3.21 8.81 2.48
N HIS A 159 -4.33 8.08 2.43
CA HIS A 159 -4.63 7.03 3.42
C HIS A 159 -3.70 5.82 3.31
N THR A 160 -3.31 5.46 2.09
CA THR A 160 -2.42 4.32 1.83
C THR A 160 -0.98 4.60 2.24
N ARG A 161 -0.51 5.84 2.06
CA ARG A 161 0.79 6.29 2.56
C ARG A 161 0.86 6.29 4.09
N GLN A 162 -0.25 6.62 4.76
CA GLN A 162 -0.30 6.64 6.22
C GLN A 162 -0.40 5.24 6.85
N GLY A 163 -1.22 4.34 6.28
CA GLY A 163 -1.41 2.98 6.80
C GLY A 163 -0.11 2.18 6.90
N GLY A 164 0.71 2.18 5.85
CA GLY A 164 1.99 1.47 5.85
C GLY A 164 3.03 2.00 6.87
N ASN A 165 2.92 3.27 7.28
CA ASN A 165 3.81 3.88 8.27
C ASN A 165 3.31 3.62 9.71
N GLN A 166 2.00 3.48 9.91
CA GLN A 166 1.43 3.14 11.22
C GLN A 166 1.66 1.67 11.58
N ASP A 167 1.44 0.74 10.65
CA ASP A 167 1.70 -0.69 10.87
C ASP A 167 3.18 -0.97 11.14
N SER A 168 4.06 -0.28 10.40
CA SER A 168 5.51 -0.36 10.62
C SER A 168 5.94 0.18 11.99
N ARG A 169 5.34 1.28 12.46
CA ARG A 169 5.61 1.84 13.80
C ARG A 169 5.06 0.94 14.90
N ALA A 170 3.83 0.44 14.75
CA ALA A 170 3.24 -0.49 15.70
C ALA A 170 4.03 -1.81 15.78
N ALA A 171 4.51 -2.33 14.64
CA ALA A 171 5.38 -3.50 14.60
C ALA A 171 6.74 -3.24 15.27
N MET A 172 7.32 -2.04 15.10
CA MET A 172 8.53 -1.62 15.82
C MET A 172 8.32 -1.48 17.33
N ASP A 173 7.17 -0.97 17.77
CA ASP A 173 6.89 -0.81 19.20
C ASP A 173 6.67 -2.18 19.88
N ARG A 174 6.09 -3.15 19.15
CA ARG A 174 6.02 -4.56 19.60
C ARG A 174 7.40 -5.18 19.75
N THR A 175 8.29 -5.02 18.78
CA THR A 175 9.65 -5.57 18.88
C THR A 175 10.50 -4.85 19.93
N ARG A 176 10.30 -3.55 20.13
CA ARG A 176 10.94 -2.79 21.22
C ARG A 176 10.54 -3.35 22.59
N SER A 177 9.24 -3.57 22.81
CA SER A 177 8.73 -4.15 24.07
C SER A 177 9.27 -5.56 24.33
N TYR A 178 9.49 -6.34 23.26
CA TYR A 178 10.10 -7.67 23.36
C TYR A 178 11.58 -7.61 23.73
N VAL A 179 12.37 -6.73 23.10
CA VAL A 179 13.79 -6.51 23.45
C VAL A 179 13.94 -6.02 24.88
N GLU A 180 13.05 -5.13 25.34
CA GLU A 180 13.06 -4.61 26.71
C GLU A 180 12.75 -5.69 27.76
N SER A 181 11.92 -6.68 27.40
CA SER A 181 11.55 -7.79 28.31
C SER A 181 12.51 -8.99 28.26
N HIS A 182 13.32 -9.14 27.22
CA HIS A 182 14.23 -10.29 27.00
C HIS A 182 15.69 -9.86 26.77
N TYR A 183 16.14 -8.77 27.41
CA TYR A 183 17.45 -8.15 27.19
C TYR A 183 18.67 -9.07 27.46
N SER A 184 18.49 -10.15 28.22
CA SER A 184 19.52 -11.14 28.55
C SER A 184 19.73 -12.22 27.49
N GLU A 185 18.89 -12.27 26.45
CA GLU A 185 18.99 -13.24 25.36
C GLU A 185 19.70 -12.64 24.13
N SER A 186 20.41 -13.49 23.37
CA SER A 186 21.03 -13.07 22.11
C SER A 186 19.96 -12.90 21.02
N ILE A 187 19.41 -11.69 20.93
CA ILE A 187 18.37 -11.35 19.94
C ILE A 187 19.03 -10.83 18.65
N THR A 188 18.67 -11.41 17.50
CA THR A 188 19.19 -10.99 16.19
C THR A 188 18.22 -10.07 15.44
N ILE A 189 18.76 -9.29 14.49
CA ILE A 189 17.96 -8.41 13.62
C ILE A 189 16.97 -9.24 12.80
N GLU A 190 17.35 -10.44 12.38
CA GLU A 190 16.50 -11.36 11.63
C GLU A 190 15.31 -11.84 12.46
N GLN A 191 15.50 -12.07 13.76
CA GLN A 191 14.41 -12.44 14.68
C GLN A 191 13.43 -11.28 14.87
N LEU A 192 13.94 -10.08 15.12
CA LEU A 192 13.08 -8.90 15.28
C LEU A 192 12.34 -8.54 14.00
N ALA A 193 13.00 -8.65 12.85
CA ALA A 193 12.37 -8.45 11.56
C ALA A 193 11.26 -9.48 11.30
N ARG A 194 11.50 -10.74 11.66
CA ARG A 194 10.49 -11.80 11.59
C ARG A 194 9.30 -11.54 12.50
N MET A 195 9.54 -11.08 13.73
CA MET A 195 8.49 -10.72 14.69
C MET A 195 7.66 -9.51 14.26
N ALA A 196 8.28 -8.57 13.55
CA ALA A 196 7.62 -7.43 12.94
C ALA A 196 7.03 -7.75 11.55
N GLU A 197 7.13 -9.01 11.08
CA GLU A 197 6.68 -9.46 9.76
C GLU A 197 7.24 -8.62 8.59
N ILE A 198 8.45 -8.09 8.75
CA ILE A 198 9.13 -7.27 7.75
C ILE A 198 10.51 -7.81 7.40
N SER A 199 11.05 -7.40 6.25
CA SER A 199 12.39 -7.83 5.84
C SER A 199 13.47 -7.28 6.81
N PRO A 200 14.55 -8.05 7.10
CA PRO A 200 15.65 -7.59 7.97
C PRO A 200 16.29 -6.28 7.49
N LYS A 201 16.45 -6.12 6.17
CA LYS A 201 16.97 -4.89 5.56
C LYS A 201 16.09 -3.67 5.88
N TYR A 202 14.77 -3.85 5.85
CA TYR A 202 13.80 -2.80 6.17
C TYR A 202 13.71 -2.52 7.68
N TYR A 203 13.82 -3.56 8.52
CA TYR A 203 13.89 -3.39 9.97
C TYR A 203 15.07 -2.50 10.38
N VAL A 204 16.25 -2.69 9.77
CA VAL A 204 17.43 -1.86 10.03
C VAL A 204 17.24 -0.41 9.58
N SER A 205 16.63 -0.15 8.42
CA SER A 205 16.41 1.22 7.94
C SER A 205 15.43 1.98 8.84
N LEU A 206 14.37 1.32 9.28
CA LEU A 206 13.40 1.84 10.23
C LEU A 206 14.03 2.10 11.60
N PHE A 207 14.79 1.15 12.14
CA PHE A 207 15.47 1.29 13.43
C PHE A 207 16.44 2.48 13.44
N LYS A 208 17.23 2.65 12.37
CA LYS A 208 18.14 3.80 12.20
C LYS A 208 17.40 5.14 12.11
N LYS A 209 16.25 5.17 11.42
CA LYS A 209 15.41 6.38 11.26
C LYS A 209 14.76 6.79 12.58
N ASN A 210 14.32 5.81 13.39
CA ASN A 210 13.64 6.03 14.66
C ASN A 210 14.62 6.40 15.80
N ILE A 211 15.84 5.85 15.81
CA ILE A 211 16.92 6.29 16.73
C ILE A 211 17.23 7.78 16.55
N ARG A 212 17.30 8.27 15.29
CA ARG A 212 17.51 9.69 15.02
C ARG A 212 16.41 10.60 15.59
N GLN A 213 15.17 10.10 15.69
CA GLN A 213 14.04 10.87 16.21
C GLN A 213 13.93 10.81 17.74
N ASN A 214 14.51 9.80 18.40
CA ASN A 214 14.46 9.60 19.85
C ASN A 214 15.76 9.97 20.61
N SER A 215 16.74 10.60 19.94
CA SER A 215 18.03 10.99 20.54
C SER A 215 17.92 11.84 21.81
N HIS A 216 16.78 12.51 22.07
CA HIS A 216 16.56 13.26 23.30
C HIS A 216 15.98 12.46 24.48
N ARG A 217 15.41 11.26 24.27
CA ARG A 217 14.80 10.45 25.37
C ARG A 217 15.63 9.26 25.83
N ILE A 218 16.67 8.86 25.08
CA ILE A 218 17.49 7.67 25.40
C ILE A 218 18.65 7.97 26.36
N PHE A 219 19.08 9.23 26.50
CA PHE A 219 20.23 9.57 27.34
C PHE A 219 19.95 9.67 28.85
N ASP A 220 18.71 9.47 29.31
CA ASP A 220 18.33 9.65 30.74
C ASP A 220 18.10 8.33 31.52
N ARG A 221 18.32 7.17 30.90
CA ARG A 221 18.34 5.89 31.62
C ARG A 221 19.52 5.02 31.16
N SER A 222 20.53 4.98 32.03
CA SER A 222 21.65 4.03 32.04
C SER A 222 22.76 4.27 30.99
N PRO A 223 23.86 4.97 31.35
CA PRO A 223 25.05 5.05 30.53
C PRO A 223 25.81 3.71 30.62
N GLY A 224 25.98 3.01 29.49
CA GLY A 224 26.95 1.91 29.49
C GLY A 224 26.97 0.96 28.31
N GLN A 225 25.82 0.54 27.75
CA GLN A 225 25.84 -0.64 26.84
C GLN A 225 24.99 -0.54 25.57
N TYR A 226 24.05 0.40 25.46
CA TYR A 226 23.27 0.60 24.22
C TYR A 226 24.10 1.15 23.06
N GLY A 227 25.16 1.91 23.36
CA GLY A 227 26.07 2.47 22.36
C GLY A 227 26.93 1.39 21.69
N GLU A 228 27.47 0.44 22.44
CA GLU A 228 28.44 -0.54 21.94
C GLU A 228 27.81 -1.65 21.10
N ALA A 229 26.64 -2.17 21.47
CA ALA A 229 25.94 -3.18 20.66
C ALA A 229 25.45 -2.61 19.32
N ALA A 230 24.95 -1.35 19.33
CA ALA A 230 24.52 -0.66 18.11
C ALA A 230 25.70 -0.26 17.20
N TYR A 231 26.87 0.08 17.77
CA TYR A 231 28.09 0.35 17.00
C TYR A 231 28.77 -0.94 16.48
N ALA A 232 28.71 -2.04 17.23
CA ALA A 232 29.31 -3.32 16.85
C ALA A 232 28.56 -4.01 15.69
N ALA A 233 27.22 -3.92 15.67
CA ALA A 233 26.39 -4.42 14.57
C ALA A 233 26.64 -3.66 13.23
N GLY A 234 27.18 -2.44 13.28
CA GLY A 234 27.55 -1.66 12.10
C GLY A 234 28.88 -2.04 11.44
N ARG A 235 29.78 -2.76 12.11
CA ARG A 235 31.13 -3.07 11.58
C ARG A 235 31.29 -4.46 10.94
N ARG A 236 30.37 -5.41 11.14
CA ARG A 236 30.55 -6.79 10.62
C ARG A 236 30.19 -7.00 9.14
N THR A 237 29.95 -5.93 8.37
CA THR A 237 29.81 -6.01 6.90
C THR A 237 30.82 -5.15 6.15
N ALA A 238 32.05 -5.02 6.67
CA ALA A 238 33.15 -4.46 5.91
C ALA A 238 34.48 -5.15 6.27
N LYS A 239 35.13 -5.71 5.24
CA LYS A 239 36.49 -6.29 5.18
C LYS A 239 36.62 -7.77 5.55
N GLY A 240 36.82 -8.59 4.51
CA GLY A 240 37.59 -9.82 4.64
C GLY A 240 39.07 -9.52 4.87
N CYS A 241 39.74 -10.34 5.68
CA CYS A 241 41.14 -10.73 5.51
C CYS A 241 41.47 -11.95 6.41
N ARG A 242 42.57 -12.61 6.04
CA ARG A 242 43.04 -13.99 6.29
C ARG A 242 43.27 -14.44 7.75
N ILE A 243 43.26 -15.76 7.85
CA ILE A 243 43.80 -16.67 8.88
C ILE A 243 45.28 -16.32 9.20
N PRO A 244 45.75 -16.57 10.44
CA PRO A 244 46.75 -17.64 10.54
C PRO A 244 46.43 -18.66 11.64
N ASP A 245 46.77 -19.91 11.30
CA ASP A 245 46.83 -21.06 12.18
C ASP A 245 47.82 -20.83 13.32
N ARG A 246 47.49 -21.38 14.50
CA ARG A 246 48.49 -21.82 15.46
C ARG A 246 47.90 -22.88 16.38
N VAL A 247 48.41 -24.11 16.29
CA VAL A 247 48.94 -25.01 17.35
C VAL A 247 49.46 -26.24 16.56
N GLN A 248 50.75 -26.57 16.54
CA GLN A 248 51.62 -26.92 17.66
C GLN A 248 52.94 -26.16 17.68
#